data_AF-A0AAV5GHF5-F1
#
_entry.id   AF-A0AAV5GHF5-F1
#
_cell.length_a   1.000
_cell.length_b   1.000
_cell.length_c   1.000
_cell.angle_alpha   90.00
_cell.angle_beta   90.00
_cell.angle_gamma   90.00
#
_symmetry.space_group_name_H-M   'P 1'
#
loop_
_entity.id
_entity.type
_entity.pdbx_description
1 polymer ?
#
loop_
_entity_poly.entity_id
_entity_poly.type
_entity_poly.pdbx_seq_one_letter_code
_entity_poly.pdbx_strand_id
1 'polypeptide(L)'
;MGQLMPFRDDVPKQEVYERLIDAFRLWCDDLQIWRGESIGLYAEEDPYPEFVKFVNKAAPNLPSWWNASHKAAVLSLCRTHSWANIAYAVEKSDINEHYGAGFAMWLRMWTAEVTGVSLTG
;
A
#
# COMPACT_ATOMS: atom_id res chain seq x y z
N MET A 1 7.30 13.16 15.01
CA MET A 1 7.57 12.73 13.63
C MET A 1 6.45 13.29 12.77
N GLY A 2 6.77 14.06 11.73
CA GLY A 2 5.75 14.61 10.84
C GLY A 2 5.06 13.47 10.09
N GLN A 3 3.78 13.65 9.75
CA GLN A 3 3.04 12.70 8.93
C GLN A 3 3.81 12.49 7.63
N LEU A 4 4.33 11.27 7.42
CA LEU A 4 5.05 10.93 6.22
C LEU A 4 4.17 11.17 5.00
N MET A 5 4.73 11.82 3.99
CA MET A 5 4.13 12.04 2.67
C MET A 5 4.00 10.68 1.99
N PRO A 6 2.87 9.97 2.18
CA PRO A 6 1.79 9.89 1.19
C PRO A 6 0.38 10.02 1.80
N PHE A 7 0.24 10.15 3.13
CA PHE A 7 -1.05 10.01 3.83
C PHE A 7 -1.36 11.19 4.74
N ARG A 8 -1.37 12.42 4.18
CA ARG A 8 -1.74 13.64 4.92
C ARG A 8 -3.24 13.72 5.16
N ASP A 9 -3.63 14.47 6.19
CA ASP A 9 -5.05 14.67 6.55
C ASP A 9 -5.89 15.36 5.46
N ASP A 10 -5.26 16.18 4.60
CA ASP A 10 -5.90 16.91 3.50
C ASP A 10 -6.02 16.09 2.20
N VAL A 11 -5.49 14.86 2.17
CA VAL A 11 -5.65 13.96 1.03
C VAL A 11 -7.09 13.43 1.00
N PRO A 12 -7.78 13.44 -0.15
CA PRO A 12 -9.10 12.85 -0.28
C PRO A 12 -9.13 11.39 0.21
N LYS A 13 -10.17 11.01 0.95
CA LYS A 13 -10.29 9.67 1.55
C LYS A 13 -10.14 8.55 0.53
N GLN A 14 -10.73 8.73 -0.64
CA GLN A 14 -10.67 7.75 -1.73
C GLN A 14 -9.23 7.51 -2.19
N GLU A 15 -8.48 8.59 -2.40
CA GLU A 15 -7.08 8.53 -2.79
C GLU A 15 -6.21 7.93 -1.68
N VAL A 16 -6.53 8.17 -0.40
CA VAL A 16 -5.87 7.46 0.72
C VAL A 16 -6.10 5.95 0.64
N TYR A 17 -7.28 5.49 0.26
CA TYR A 17 -7.54 4.05 0.11
C TYR A 17 -6.72 3.45 -1.03
N GLU A 18 -6.71 4.12 -2.18
CA GLU A 18 -5.95 3.69 -3.37
C GLU A 18 -4.46 3.62 -3.07
N ARG A 19 -3.90 4.69 -2.50
CA ARG A 19 -2.49 4.75 -2.07
C ARG A 19 -2.15 3.65 -1.06
N LEU A 20 -3.06 3.30 -0.15
CA LEU A 20 -2.82 2.24 0.84
C LEU A 20 -2.79 0.85 0.20
N ILE A 21 -3.65 0.61 -0.79
CA ILE A 21 -3.65 -0.64 -1.57
C ILE A 21 -2.38 -0.71 -2.43
N ASP A 22 -2.01 0.38 -3.09
CA ASP A 22 -0.82 0.42 -3.94
C ASP A 22 0.49 0.34 -3.15
N ALA A 23 0.52 0.87 -1.92
CA ALA A 23 1.62 0.69 -0.99
C ALA A 23 1.87 -0.81 -0.70
N PHE A 24 0.80 -1.59 -0.55
CA PHE A 24 0.89 -3.03 -0.36
C PHE A 24 1.29 -3.76 -1.65
N ARG A 25 0.72 -3.40 -2.80
CA ARG A 25 1.06 -4.01 -4.10
C ARG A 25 2.54 -3.83 -4.44
N LEU A 26 3.06 -2.60 -4.31
CA LEU A 26 4.49 -2.30 -4.48
C LEU A 26 5.36 -3.06 -3.48
N TRP A 27 4.91 -3.19 -2.23
CA TRP A 27 5.67 -3.92 -1.22
C TRP A 27 5.78 -5.42 -1.52
N CYS A 28 4.72 -6.04 -2.04
CA CYS A 28 4.77 -7.43 -2.48
C CYS A 28 5.77 -7.62 -3.63
N ASP A 29 5.76 -6.71 -4.61
CA ASP A 29 6.72 -6.70 -5.72
C ASP A 29 8.16 -6.57 -5.20
N ASP A 30 8.40 -5.61 -4.31
CA ASP A 30 9.73 -5.38 -3.74
C ASP A 30 10.21 -6.56 -2.86
N LEU A 31 9.33 -7.20 -2.09
CA LEU A 31 9.67 -8.41 -1.32
C LEU A 31 10.12 -9.54 -2.25
N GLN A 32 9.44 -9.71 -3.37
CA GLN A 32 9.79 -10.72 -4.34
C GLN A 32 11.13 -10.41 -5.01
N ILE A 33 11.32 -9.18 -5.49
CA ILE A 33 12.52 -8.78 -6.23
C ILE A 33 13.76 -8.75 -5.32
N TRP A 34 13.65 -8.16 -4.11
CA TRP A 34 14.82 -7.86 -3.28
C TRP A 34 15.10 -8.90 -2.19
N ARG A 35 14.10 -9.70 -1.80
CA ARG A 35 14.25 -10.72 -0.73
C ARG A 35 13.94 -12.14 -1.21
N GLY A 36 13.44 -12.32 -2.44
CA GLY A 36 12.96 -13.62 -2.92
C GLY A 36 11.77 -14.14 -2.11
N GLU A 37 11.06 -13.26 -1.41
CA GLU A 37 9.89 -13.61 -0.60
C GLU A 37 8.61 -13.39 -1.41
N SER A 38 8.08 -14.47 -1.98
CA SER A 38 6.77 -14.49 -2.62
C SER A 38 5.65 -14.45 -1.57
N ILE A 39 4.76 -13.46 -1.64
CA ILE A 39 3.51 -13.42 -0.87
C ILE A 39 2.33 -13.10 -1.78
N GLY A 40 1.14 -13.62 -1.43
CA GLY A 40 -0.10 -13.33 -2.14
C GLY A 40 0.01 -13.64 -3.64
N LEU A 41 -0.21 -12.63 -4.49
CA LEU A 41 -0.18 -12.79 -5.95
C LEU A 41 1.13 -13.43 -6.45
N TYR A 42 2.28 -13.05 -5.88
CA TYR A 42 3.60 -13.57 -6.30
C TYR A 42 3.89 -14.98 -5.80
N ALA A 43 3.06 -15.50 -4.89
CA ALA A 43 3.08 -16.88 -4.42
C ALA A 43 1.96 -17.73 -5.06
N GLU A 44 1.19 -17.18 -5.99
CA GLU A 44 -0.05 -17.79 -6.52
C GLU A 44 -1.10 -18.08 -5.42
N GLU A 45 -1.08 -17.28 -4.34
CA GLU A 45 -2.00 -17.36 -3.20
C GLU A 45 -2.94 -16.15 -3.15
N ASP A 46 -3.98 -16.23 -2.32
CA ASP A 46 -4.85 -15.08 -2.03
C ASP A 46 -4.07 -14.00 -1.25
N PRO A 47 -3.87 -12.78 -1.80
CA PRO A 47 -3.15 -11.71 -1.11
C PRO A 47 -3.94 -11.07 0.05
N TYR A 48 -5.23 -11.34 0.17
CA TYR A 48 -6.10 -10.65 1.12
C TYR A 48 -5.76 -10.82 2.60
N PRO A 49 -5.40 -12.03 3.10
CA PRO A 49 -5.00 -12.18 4.50
C PRO A 49 -3.77 -11.31 4.85
N GLU A 50 -2.79 -11.22 3.96
CA GLU A 50 -1.62 -10.35 4.14
C GLU A 50 -1.98 -8.87 4.03
N PHE A 51 -2.88 -8.50 3.11
CA PHE A 51 -3.39 -7.14 3.02
C PHE A 51 -4.09 -6.70 4.32
N VAL A 52 -4.89 -7.58 4.94
CA VAL A 52 -5.53 -7.29 6.23
C VAL A 52 -4.49 -7.03 7.32
N LYS A 53 -3.44 -7.86 7.40
CA LYS A 53 -2.32 -7.65 8.35
C LYS A 53 -1.60 -6.34 8.08
N PHE A 54 -1.36 -6.01 6.82
CA PHE A 54 -0.74 -4.76 6.40
C PHE A 54 -1.55 -3.54 6.83
N VAL A 55 -2.86 -3.52 6.55
CA VAL A 55 -3.76 -2.42 6.96
C VAL A 55 -3.79 -2.24 8.48
N ASN A 56 -3.74 -3.34 9.24
CA ASN A 56 -3.66 -3.26 10.71
C ASN A 56 -2.36 -2.61 11.20
N LYS A 57 -1.22 -2.96 10.59
CA LYS A 57 0.08 -2.33 10.89
C LYS A 57 0.13 -0.87 10.47
N ALA A 58 -0.50 -0.53 9.35
CA ALA A 58 -0.56 0.82 8.82
C ALA A 58 -1.42 1.77 9.66
N ALA A 59 -2.47 1.28 10.32
CA ALA A 59 -3.49 2.10 10.97
C ALA A 59 -2.97 3.24 11.88
N PRO A 60 -1.92 3.04 12.71
CA PRO A 60 -1.37 4.12 13.54
C PRO A 60 -0.69 5.26 12.74
N ASN A 61 -0.35 5.03 11.47
CA ASN A 61 0.39 5.95 10.59
C ASN A 61 -0.51 6.55 9.49
N LEU A 62 -1.82 6.35 9.58
CA LEU A 62 -2.82 6.88 8.65
C LEU A 62 -3.39 8.22 9.15
N PRO A 63 -4.14 8.94 8.30
CA PRO A 63 -4.72 10.23 8.66
C PRO A 63 -5.53 10.21 9.95
N SER A 64 -5.60 11.35 10.64
CA SER A 64 -6.27 11.47 11.95
C SER A 64 -7.75 11.07 11.92
N TRP A 65 -8.39 11.15 10.76
CA TRP A 65 -9.77 10.73 10.55
C TRP A 65 -9.94 9.22 10.34
N TRP A 66 -8.85 8.45 10.18
CA TRP A 66 -8.88 7.01 9.95
C TRP A 66 -9.55 6.27 11.12
N ASN A 67 -10.47 5.36 10.81
CA ASN A 67 -11.21 4.59 11.80
C ASN A 67 -11.69 3.25 11.22
N ALA A 68 -12.44 2.47 12.01
CA ALA A 68 -12.91 1.14 11.63
C ALA A 68 -13.78 1.13 10.34
N SER A 69 -14.57 2.18 10.09
CA SER A 69 -15.37 2.28 8.86
C SER A 69 -14.50 2.45 7.61
N HIS A 70 -13.43 3.24 7.72
CA HIS A 70 -12.44 3.44 6.64
C HIS A 70 -11.64 2.17 6.38
N LYS A 71 -11.28 1.43 7.43
CA LYS A 71 -10.69 0.11 7.31
C LYS A 71 -11.63 -0.86 6.57
N ALA A 72 -12.91 -0.93 6.95
CA ALA A 72 -13.87 -1.79 6.26
C ALA A 72 -14.01 -1.40 4.77
N ALA A 73 -14.05 -0.09 4.48
CA ALA A 73 -14.11 0.42 3.12
C ALA A 73 -12.90 -0.01 2.28
N VAL A 74 -11.66 0.18 2.77
CA VAL A 74 -10.46 -0.22 2.00
C VAL A 74 -10.38 -1.73 1.79
N LEU A 75 -10.77 -2.52 2.80
CA LEU A 75 -10.79 -3.98 2.69
C LEU A 75 -11.83 -4.47 1.68
N SER A 76 -12.96 -3.78 1.52
CA SER A 76 -13.91 -4.07 0.45
C SER A 76 -13.38 -3.61 -0.92
N LEU A 77 -12.82 -2.40 -0.97
CA LEU A 77 -12.38 -1.74 -2.20
C LEU A 77 -11.22 -2.47 -2.88
N CYS A 78 -10.30 -3.05 -2.09
CA CYS A 78 -9.07 -3.66 -2.56
C CYS A 78 -9.23 -4.78 -3.60
N ARG A 79 -10.44 -5.34 -3.76
CA ARG A 79 -10.74 -6.39 -4.74
C ARG A 79 -11.63 -5.94 -5.88
N THR A 80 -12.23 -4.76 -5.79
CA THR A 80 -13.25 -4.28 -6.74
C THR A 80 -12.84 -3.00 -7.46
N HIS A 81 -11.82 -2.30 -6.97
CA HIS A 81 -11.34 -1.09 -7.63
C HIS A 81 -10.77 -1.39 -9.01
N SER A 82 -10.96 -0.50 -9.97
CA SER A 82 -10.46 -0.66 -11.33
C SER A 82 -8.94 -0.47 -11.43
N TRP A 83 -8.38 0.38 -10.56
CA TRP A 83 -6.95 0.69 -10.51
C TRP A 83 -6.24 -0.07 -9.38
N ALA A 84 -6.42 0.41 -8.15
CA ALA A 84 -5.85 -0.16 -6.93
C ALA A 84 -6.52 -1.48 -6.51
N ASN A 85 -6.09 -2.59 -7.12
CA ASN A 85 -6.65 -3.92 -6.85
C ASN A 85 -5.55 -4.94 -6.54
N ILE A 86 -5.63 -5.59 -5.39
CA ILE A 86 -4.59 -6.49 -4.88
C ILE A 86 -4.45 -7.79 -5.68
N ALA A 87 -5.41 -8.10 -6.55
CA ALA A 87 -5.32 -9.24 -7.46
C ALA A 87 -4.37 -9.00 -8.65
N TYR A 88 -3.85 -7.78 -8.81
CA TYR A 88 -2.98 -7.41 -9.93
C TYR A 88 -1.67 -6.80 -9.44
N ALA A 89 -0.58 -7.20 -10.08
CA ALA A 89 0.74 -6.60 -9.87
C ALA A 89 0.71 -5.11 -10.26
N VAL A 90 1.69 -4.35 -9.76
CA VAL A 90 1.89 -2.95 -10.13
C VAL A 90 3.37 -2.67 -10.24
N GLU A 91 3.76 -1.87 -11.22
CA GLU A 91 5.13 -1.42 -11.36
C GLU A 91 5.34 -0.02 -10.80
N LYS A 92 6.60 0.30 -10.50
CA LYS A 92 7.03 1.64 -10.11
C LYS A 92 6.58 2.70 -11.13
N SER A 93 6.66 2.41 -12.43
CA SER A 93 6.23 3.30 -13.53
C SER A 93 4.75 3.63 -13.41
N ASP A 94 3.89 2.62 -13.28
CA ASP A 94 2.43 2.78 -13.21
C ASP A 94 2.04 3.74 -12.07
N ILE A 95 2.65 3.57 -10.90
CA ILE A 95 2.40 4.42 -9.73
C ILE A 95 2.84 5.88 -9.97
N ASN A 96 3.99 6.08 -10.61
CA ASN A 96 4.47 7.43 -10.90
C ASN A 96 3.65 8.11 -12.00
N GLU A 97 3.13 7.36 -12.96
CA GLU A 97 2.20 7.87 -13.97
C GLU A 97 0.86 8.27 -13.34
N HIS A 98 0.36 7.47 -12.39
CA HIS A 98 -0.92 7.71 -11.75
C HIS A 98 -0.91 8.85 -10.71
N TYR A 99 0.08 8.88 -9.81
CA TYR A 99 0.13 9.85 -8.71
C TYR A 99 1.19 10.96 -8.88
N GLY A 100 2.07 10.84 -9.88
CA GLY A 100 3.14 11.79 -10.16
C GLY A 100 4.55 11.26 -9.89
N ALA A 101 5.53 11.91 -10.49
CA ALA A 101 6.93 11.49 -10.45
C ALA A 101 7.46 11.38 -9.01
N GLY A 102 8.06 10.22 -8.70
CA GLY A 102 8.66 9.94 -7.39
C GLY A 102 7.67 9.41 -6.35
N PHE A 103 6.37 9.37 -6.64
CA PHE A 103 5.34 8.91 -5.71
C PHE A 103 5.54 7.45 -5.27
N ALA A 104 6.01 6.58 -6.17
CA ALA A 104 6.35 5.21 -5.83
C ALA A 104 7.42 5.12 -4.73
N MET A 105 8.39 6.03 -4.73
CA MET A 105 9.43 6.05 -3.69
C MET A 105 8.86 6.51 -2.35
N TRP A 106 7.97 7.51 -2.35
CA TRP A 106 7.27 7.96 -1.15
C TRP A 106 6.45 6.83 -0.51
N LEU A 107 5.72 6.05 -1.31
CA LEU A 107 5.00 4.86 -0.82
C LEU A 107 5.96 3.83 -0.23
N ARG A 108 7.08 3.53 -0.90
CA ARG A 108 8.10 2.58 -0.39
C ARG A 108 8.69 3.00 0.95
N MET A 109 9.10 4.26 1.07
CA MET A 109 9.67 4.78 2.32
C MET A 109 8.67 4.70 3.47
N TRP A 110 7.40 5.05 3.21
CA TRP A 110 6.35 4.92 4.21
C TRP A 110 6.07 3.46 4.57
N THR A 111 6.00 2.56 3.59
CA THR A 111 5.79 1.13 3.85
C THR A 111 6.92 0.53 4.67
N ALA A 112 8.17 0.94 4.43
CA ALA A 112 9.31 0.50 5.24
C ALA A 112 9.17 0.94 6.71
N GLU A 113 8.71 2.16 6.97
CA GLU A 113 8.45 2.65 8.33
C GLU A 113 7.33 1.85 9.01
N VAL A 114 6.23 1.58 8.29
CA VAL A 114 5.07 0.84 8.82
C VAL A 114 5.38 -0.63 9.11
N THR A 115 6.13 -1.27 8.22
CA THR A 115 6.39 -2.71 8.29
C THR A 115 7.62 -3.05 9.11
N GLY A 116 8.51 -2.07 9.34
CA GLY A 116 9.85 -2.28 9.90
C GLY A 116 10.79 -3.00 8.93
N VAL A 117 10.40 -3.18 7.67
CA VAL A 117 11.17 -3.88 6.65
C VAL A 117 11.76 -2.86 5.69
N SER A 118 13.05 -2.56 5.84
CA SER A 118 13.78 -1.76 4.87
C SER A 118 14.22 -2.65 3.70
N LEU A 119 13.70 -2.35 2.52
CA LEU A 119 14.09 -2.99 1.27
C LEU A 119 15.11 -2.07 0.60
N THR A 120 16.38 -2.20 0.99
CA THR A 120 17.49 -1.48 0.36
C THR A 120 17.95 -2.24 -0.87
N GLY A 121 17.74 -1.65 -2.04
CA GLY A 121 18.36 -2.00 -3.31
C GLY A 121 18.97 -0.76 -3.93
#